data_AF-A0A251XFW9-F1
#
_entry.id   AF-A0A251XFW9-F1
#
_cell.length_a   1.000
_cell.length_b   1.000
_cell.length_c   1.000
_cell.angle_alpha   90.00
_cell.angle_beta   90.00
_cell.angle_gamma   90.00
#
_symmetry.space_group_name_H-M   'P 1'
#
loop_
_entity.id
_entity.type
_entity.pdbx_description
1 polymer ?
#
loop_
_entity_poly.entity_id
_entity_poly.type
_entity_poly.pdbx_seq_one_letter_code
_entity_poly.pdbx_strand_id
1 'polypeptide(L)'
;MAAVVRDARARLVADEVVTLRRALAEHTRTEEERTTERMVLQEKLDRAVIRSERIVEEQEGDEVDGARRTAFALEQVQERLRNLLSLAQQRLALLGSADDAPEAAAGTTPGQVQESRDEAARLIALIAEAEAGWASARQATAAGRQALDALDEEIQAQSALVSRHDLEIAGLTGRAETAGSRLAAVRGEVLRQQNALDAARARLAAAEAERERGEAEGEADEQGGSELTRAYEDAQADVASEESAIEAVREELHAKERERDALAAREQALASALDQRDGSSDLVAAGLPGIRGLLAEHVHVQPGYEAAVAAALGSLADAVVAETHDDAVAALRRAVDDDLGRVEVVVAGSADAQLAVPSSDGPVAAASVVEAPDGVRRILADVVFVDGLAEAVALLDGPDAPATAITRAARSCRRTCCAADPAPPAPSSSSSPRARPPRPR
;
A
#
# COMPACT_ATOMS: atom_id res chain seq x y z
N MET A 1 -12.62 -15.64 -32.10
CA MET A 1 -11.64 -14.53 -32.06
C MET A 1 -10.40 -14.75 -32.94
N ALA A 2 -9.80 -15.94 -32.99
CA ALA A 2 -8.58 -16.19 -33.78
C ALA A 2 -8.71 -15.94 -35.31
N ALA A 3 -9.89 -16.14 -35.92
CA ALA A 3 -10.09 -15.93 -37.35
C ALA A 3 -10.03 -14.44 -37.77
N VAL A 4 -10.58 -13.55 -36.95
CA VAL A 4 -10.61 -12.09 -37.21
C VAL A 4 -9.20 -11.50 -37.13
N VAL A 5 -8.40 -11.95 -36.16
CA VAL A 5 -7.00 -11.52 -36.02
C VAL A 5 -6.15 -12.00 -37.21
N ARG A 6 -6.39 -13.21 -37.73
CA ARG A 6 -5.72 -13.69 -38.93
C ARG A 6 -6.11 -12.91 -40.18
N ASP A 7 -7.38 -12.55 -40.33
CA ASP A 7 -7.86 -11.73 -41.45
C ASP A 7 -7.26 -10.31 -41.40
N ALA A 8 -7.26 -9.66 -40.24
CA ALA A 8 -6.63 -8.35 -40.06
C ALA A 8 -5.11 -8.38 -40.35
N ARG A 9 -4.40 -9.41 -39.89
CA ARG A 9 -2.97 -9.61 -40.20
C ARG A 9 -2.75 -9.86 -41.69
N ALA A 10 -3.59 -10.65 -42.34
CA ALA A 10 -3.48 -10.91 -43.78
C ALA A 10 -3.67 -9.63 -44.59
N ARG A 11 -4.60 -8.74 -44.20
CA ARG A 11 -4.82 -7.43 -44.84
C ARG A 11 -3.63 -6.48 -44.64
N LEU A 12 -3.06 -6.43 -43.43
CA LEU A 12 -1.85 -5.64 -43.15
C LEU A 12 -0.66 -6.11 -43.97
N VAL A 13 -0.39 -7.42 -44.00
CA VAL A 13 0.69 -7.99 -44.81
C VAL A 13 0.44 -7.77 -46.31
N ALA A 14 -0.82 -7.86 -46.77
CA ALA A 14 -1.15 -7.56 -48.15
C ALA A 14 -0.88 -6.09 -48.50
N ASP A 15 -1.22 -5.15 -47.63
CA ASP A 15 -0.95 -3.72 -47.81
C ASP A 15 0.56 -3.41 -47.79
N GLU A 16 1.31 -4.03 -46.89
CA GLU A 16 2.78 -3.94 -46.84
C GLU A 16 3.41 -4.49 -48.12
N VAL A 17 2.95 -5.65 -48.62
CA VAL A 17 3.43 -6.25 -49.87
C VAL A 17 3.10 -5.37 -51.07
N VAL A 18 1.91 -4.78 -51.13
CA VAL A 18 1.52 -3.84 -52.20
C VAL A 18 2.39 -2.58 -52.14
N THR A 19 2.63 -2.05 -50.95
CA THR A 19 3.48 -0.88 -50.72
C THR A 19 4.92 -1.14 -51.15
N LEU A 20 5.50 -2.27 -50.73
CA LEU A 20 6.86 -2.67 -51.12
C LEU A 20 6.97 -2.94 -52.63
N ARG A 21 5.96 -3.57 -53.26
CA ARG A 21 5.95 -3.77 -54.71
C ARG A 21 5.88 -2.46 -55.47
N ARG A 22 5.10 -1.49 -54.98
CA ARG A 22 5.03 -0.15 -55.59
C ARG A 22 6.36 0.59 -55.47
N ALA A 23 6.97 0.57 -54.29
CA ALA A 23 8.29 1.16 -54.06
C ALA A 23 9.37 0.51 -54.94
N LEU A 24 9.35 -0.82 -55.07
CA LEU A 24 10.27 -1.54 -55.93
C LEU A 24 10.08 -1.16 -57.40
N ALA A 25 8.84 -1.16 -57.90
CA ALA A 25 8.54 -0.79 -59.29
C ALA A 25 8.96 0.65 -59.62
N GLU A 26 8.78 1.58 -58.69
CA GLU A 26 9.22 2.97 -58.84
C GLU A 26 10.75 3.08 -58.86
N HIS A 27 11.45 2.33 -58.01
CA HIS A 27 12.91 2.23 -58.04
C HIS A 27 13.43 1.62 -59.34
N THR A 28 12.85 0.49 -59.80
CA THR A 28 13.27 -0.16 -61.05
C THR A 28 13.07 0.78 -62.23
N ARG A 29 11.93 1.46 -62.29
CA ARG A 29 11.66 2.47 -63.33
C ARG A 29 12.69 3.59 -63.32
N THR A 30 13.02 4.12 -62.12
CA THR A 30 14.03 5.18 -61.99
C THR A 30 15.41 4.70 -62.41
N GLU A 31 15.79 3.45 -62.09
CA GLU A 31 17.07 2.88 -62.53
C GLU A 31 17.12 2.64 -64.04
N GLU A 32 16.02 2.16 -64.63
CA GLU A 32 15.88 2.00 -66.07
C GLU A 32 16.02 3.35 -66.79
N GLU A 33 15.30 4.38 -66.33
CA GLU A 33 15.41 5.75 -66.85
C GLU A 33 16.86 6.25 -66.80
N ARG A 34 17.54 6.15 -65.65
CA ARG A 34 18.97 6.55 -65.52
C ARG A 34 19.91 5.74 -66.40
N THR A 35 19.64 4.45 -66.57
CA THR A 35 20.46 3.55 -67.41
C THR A 35 20.31 3.93 -68.87
N THR A 36 19.10 4.23 -69.33
CA THR A 36 18.85 4.70 -70.70
C THR A 36 19.50 6.06 -70.95
N GLU A 37 19.39 7.01 -70.02
CA GLU A 37 20.05 8.31 -70.11
C GLU A 37 21.58 8.17 -70.21
N ARG A 38 22.18 7.32 -69.36
CA ARG A 38 23.62 7.05 -69.39
C ARG A 38 24.05 6.44 -70.72
N MET A 39 23.27 5.50 -71.28
CA MET A 39 23.57 4.87 -72.55
C MET A 39 23.58 5.88 -73.70
N VAL A 40 22.59 6.78 -73.74
CA VAL A 40 22.50 7.86 -74.75
C VAL A 40 23.67 8.84 -74.61
N LEU A 41 24.05 9.21 -73.38
CA LEU A 41 25.20 10.09 -73.14
C LEU A 41 26.53 9.44 -73.54
N GLN A 42 26.70 8.15 -73.26
CA GLN A 42 27.89 7.39 -73.67
C GLN A 42 27.99 7.34 -75.20
N GLU A 43 26.90 7.03 -75.90
CA GLU A 43 26.91 7.02 -77.37
C GLU A 43 27.25 8.40 -77.96
N LYS A 44 26.75 9.49 -77.36
CA LYS A 44 27.10 10.85 -77.77
C LYS A 44 28.59 11.15 -77.54
N LEU A 45 29.15 10.72 -76.42
CA LEU A 45 30.57 10.87 -76.11
C LEU A 45 31.43 10.10 -77.11
N ASP A 46 31.13 8.84 -77.36
CA ASP A 46 31.88 7.98 -78.30
C ASP A 46 31.89 8.59 -79.71
N ARG A 47 30.74 9.10 -80.19
CA ARG A 47 30.67 9.81 -81.47
C ARG A 47 31.49 11.09 -81.50
N ALA A 48 31.55 11.84 -80.39
CA ALA A 48 32.33 13.07 -80.30
C ALA A 48 33.83 12.78 -80.31
N VAL A 49 34.27 11.71 -79.62
CA VAL A 49 35.67 11.26 -79.61
C VAL A 49 36.12 10.85 -81.01
N ILE A 50 35.37 9.98 -81.69
CA ILE A 50 35.70 9.55 -83.06
C ILE A 50 35.77 10.74 -84.02
N ARG A 51 34.86 11.72 -83.87
CA ARG A 51 34.90 12.95 -84.67
C ARG A 51 36.15 13.78 -84.39
N SER A 52 36.55 13.89 -83.13
CA SER A 52 37.75 14.63 -82.73
C SER A 52 39.01 13.98 -83.32
N GLU A 53 39.14 12.66 -83.20
CA GLU A 53 40.28 11.91 -83.74
C GLU A 53 40.40 12.11 -85.27
N ARG A 54 39.29 12.02 -86.00
CA ARG A 54 39.27 12.28 -87.45
C ARG A 54 39.69 13.71 -87.81
N ILE A 55 39.26 14.72 -87.04
CA ILE A 55 39.66 16.11 -87.28
C ILE A 55 41.16 16.28 -87.04
N VAL A 56 41.73 15.63 -86.02
CA VAL A 56 43.16 15.67 -85.75
C VAL A 56 43.96 15.02 -86.88
N GLU A 57 43.53 13.84 -87.36
CA GLU A 57 44.16 13.19 -88.53
C GLU A 57 44.07 14.03 -89.81
N GLU A 58 42.96 14.75 -90.02
CA GLU A 58 42.78 15.68 -91.16
C GLU A 58 43.64 16.96 -91.04
N GLN A 59 44.10 17.34 -89.83
CA GLN A 59 44.86 18.57 -89.57
C GLN A 59 46.39 18.41 -89.56
N GLU A 60 46.92 17.17 -89.58
CA GLU A 60 48.35 16.90 -89.73
C GLU A 60 48.79 17.15 -91.21
N GLY A 61 48.83 18.42 -91.62
CA GLY A 61 49.16 18.83 -92.99
C GLY A 61 50.57 19.43 -93.15
N ASP A 62 51.35 18.88 -94.09
CA ASP A 62 52.66 19.41 -94.55
C ASP A 62 52.57 20.80 -95.22
N GLU A 63 51.36 21.34 -95.41
CA GLU A 63 51.10 22.57 -96.16
C GLU A 63 51.75 23.80 -95.51
N VAL A 64 51.70 23.90 -94.17
CA VAL A 64 52.32 25.02 -93.44
C VAL A 64 53.85 24.96 -93.57
N ASP A 65 54.44 23.78 -93.48
CA ASP A 65 55.88 23.60 -93.66
C ASP A 65 56.30 23.79 -95.12
N GLY A 66 55.43 23.48 -96.09
CA GLY A 66 55.59 23.86 -97.49
C GLY A 66 55.59 25.38 -97.69
N ALA A 67 54.63 26.09 -97.10
CA ALA A 67 54.51 27.54 -97.14
C ALA A 67 55.71 28.24 -96.48
N ARG A 68 56.19 27.73 -95.33
CA ARG A 68 57.41 28.23 -94.67
C ARG A 68 58.64 28.09 -95.56
N ARG A 69 58.83 26.92 -96.19
CA ARG A 69 59.93 26.69 -97.14
C ARG A 69 59.89 27.65 -98.33
N THR A 70 58.70 27.90 -98.89
CA THR A 70 58.54 28.86 -100.00
C THR A 70 58.80 30.31 -99.57
N ALA A 71 58.34 30.71 -98.39
CA ALA A 71 58.61 32.04 -97.84
C ALA A 71 60.12 32.30 -97.70
N PHE A 72 60.86 31.36 -97.08
CA PHE A 72 62.32 31.46 -96.97
C PHE A 72 63.02 31.53 -98.34
N ALA A 73 62.58 30.75 -99.33
CA ALA A 73 63.14 30.80 -100.67
C ALA A 73 62.90 32.17 -101.35
N LEU A 74 61.70 32.74 -101.19
CA LEU A 74 61.37 34.07 -101.73
C LEU A 74 62.19 35.18 -101.06
N GLU A 75 62.39 35.13 -99.74
CA GLU A 75 63.26 36.07 -99.02
C GLU A 75 64.70 36.01 -99.53
N GLN A 76 65.23 34.80 -99.77
CA GLN A 76 66.56 34.60 -100.31
C GLN A 76 66.70 35.19 -101.74
N VAL A 77 65.69 35.00 -102.59
CA VAL A 77 65.64 35.60 -103.93
C VAL A 77 65.55 37.13 -103.85
N GLN A 78 64.72 37.67 -102.96
CA GLN A 78 64.58 39.11 -102.76
C GLN A 78 65.92 39.74 -102.35
N GLU A 79 66.64 39.12 -101.42
CA GLU A 79 67.94 39.59 -100.96
C GLU A 79 68.99 39.54 -102.08
N ARG A 80 68.99 38.48 -102.89
CA ARG A 80 69.85 38.39 -104.08
C ARG A 80 69.55 39.50 -105.09
N LEU A 81 68.27 39.83 -105.32
CA LEU A 81 67.86 40.91 -106.22
C LEU A 81 68.26 42.30 -105.68
N ARG A 82 68.13 42.55 -104.36
CA ARG A 82 68.61 43.80 -103.74
C ARG A 82 70.11 43.97 -103.90
N ASN A 83 70.87 42.91 -103.66
CA ASN A 83 72.32 42.91 -103.83
C ASN A 83 72.72 43.16 -105.29
N LEU A 84 72.02 42.54 -106.24
CA LEU A 84 72.24 42.77 -107.66
C LEU A 84 71.89 44.22 -108.08
N LEU A 85 70.79 44.78 -107.58
CA LEU A 85 70.41 46.17 -107.82
C LEU A 85 71.46 47.14 -107.27
N SER A 86 71.96 46.90 -106.05
CA SER A 86 73.05 47.69 -105.44
C SER A 86 74.32 47.65 -106.30
N LEU A 87 74.74 46.46 -106.76
CA LEU A 87 75.89 46.31 -107.64
C LEU A 87 75.69 47.01 -109.00
N ALA A 88 74.49 46.92 -109.57
CA ALA A 88 74.14 47.61 -110.81
C ALA A 88 74.19 49.14 -110.64
N GLN A 89 73.65 49.67 -109.55
CA GLN A 89 73.73 51.10 -109.20
C GLN A 89 75.18 51.56 -108.98
N GLN A 90 76.00 50.75 -108.31
CA GLN A 90 77.44 51.03 -108.15
C GLN A 90 78.15 51.08 -109.50
N ARG A 91 77.88 50.14 -110.41
CA ARG A 91 78.42 50.17 -111.79
C ARG A 91 77.95 51.39 -112.58
N LEU A 92 76.67 51.74 -112.46
CA LEU A 92 76.10 52.92 -113.13
C LEU A 92 76.75 54.21 -112.63
N ALA A 93 76.99 54.32 -111.31
CA ALA A 93 77.74 55.42 -110.72
C ALA A 93 79.19 55.48 -111.21
N LEU A 94 79.88 54.33 -111.29
CA LEU A 94 81.25 54.25 -111.81
C LEU A 94 81.34 54.64 -113.29
N LEU A 95 80.39 54.21 -114.11
CA LEU A 95 80.29 54.60 -115.53
C LEU A 95 79.98 56.10 -115.69
N GLY A 96 79.17 56.69 -114.81
CA GLY A 96 78.93 58.13 -114.78
C GLY A 96 80.11 58.96 -114.26
N SER A 97 81.10 58.33 -113.62
CA SER A 97 82.33 58.98 -113.13
C SER A 97 83.54 58.82 -114.06
N ALA A 98 83.39 58.09 -115.16
CA ALA A 98 84.47 57.73 -116.09
C ALA A 98 84.67 58.76 -117.22
N ASP A 99 84.63 60.06 -116.91
CA ASP A 99 84.91 61.13 -117.88
C ASP A 99 86.41 61.44 -118.08
N ASP A 100 87.32 60.73 -117.39
CA ASP A 100 88.78 60.92 -117.55
C ASP A 100 89.55 59.57 -117.59
N ALA A 101 89.50 58.84 -118.71
CA ALA A 101 90.51 57.86 -119.11
C ALA A 101 90.41 57.49 -120.62
N PRO A 102 91.53 57.29 -121.34
CA PRO A 102 91.54 57.17 -122.80
C PRO A 102 91.07 55.78 -123.32
N GLU A 103 90.61 55.81 -124.57
CA GLU A 103 89.93 54.77 -125.34
C GLU A 103 90.66 53.42 -125.46
N ALA A 104 89.99 52.36 -125.03
CA ALA A 104 90.06 51.04 -125.67
C ALA A 104 88.62 50.57 -125.93
N ALA A 105 88.06 51.01 -127.05
CA ALA A 105 86.71 50.69 -127.49
C ALA A 105 86.59 49.19 -127.84
N ALA A 106 86.12 48.38 -126.90
CA ALA A 106 85.19 47.31 -127.27
C ALA A 106 83.83 47.98 -127.51
N GLY A 107 83.64 48.57 -128.69
CA GLY A 107 82.40 49.22 -129.06
C GLY A 107 81.24 48.23 -128.96
N THR A 108 80.19 48.61 -128.22
CA THR A 108 78.96 47.81 -128.11
C THR A 108 78.45 47.49 -129.51
N THR A 109 78.40 46.21 -129.87
CA THR A 109 77.97 45.80 -131.20
C THR A 109 76.44 45.89 -131.31
N PRO A 110 75.87 46.12 -132.51
CA PRO A 110 74.42 46.06 -132.71
C PRO A 110 73.77 44.75 -132.21
N GLY A 111 74.51 43.64 -132.26
CA GLY A 111 74.08 42.35 -131.70
C GLY A 111 73.94 42.37 -130.18
N GLN A 112 74.88 42.98 -129.45
CA GLN A 112 74.80 43.12 -127.99
C GLN A 112 73.62 44.01 -127.55
N VAL A 113 73.29 45.04 -128.33
CA VAL A 113 72.11 45.89 -128.08
C VAL A 113 70.82 45.10 -128.30
N GLN A 114 70.74 44.28 -129.35
CA GLN A 114 69.56 43.46 -129.60
C GLN A 114 69.38 42.36 -128.54
N GLU A 115 70.45 41.67 -128.14
CA GLU A 115 70.43 40.69 -127.05
C GLU A 115 69.95 41.32 -125.73
N SER A 116 70.39 42.54 -125.42
CA SER A 116 69.92 43.29 -124.25
C SER A 116 68.44 43.66 -124.33
N ARG A 117 67.92 43.98 -125.53
CA ARG A 117 66.49 44.26 -125.74
C ARG A 117 65.64 43.01 -125.60
N ASP A 118 66.10 41.89 -126.16
CA ASP A 118 65.40 40.60 -126.06
C ASP A 118 65.38 40.13 -124.60
N GLU A 119 66.49 40.32 -123.86
CA GLU A 119 66.56 40.02 -122.43
C GLU A 119 65.65 40.94 -121.61
N ALA A 120 65.62 42.24 -121.89
CA ALA A 120 64.69 43.17 -121.23
C ALA A 120 63.22 42.76 -121.47
N ALA A 121 62.86 42.36 -122.69
CA ALA A 121 61.52 41.87 -123.00
C ALA A 121 61.18 40.58 -122.22
N ARG A 122 62.14 39.64 -122.11
CA ARG A 122 61.98 38.44 -121.27
C ARG A 122 61.78 38.79 -119.80
N LEU A 123 62.59 39.71 -119.26
CA LEU A 123 62.47 40.15 -117.86
C LEU A 123 61.14 40.85 -117.58
N ILE A 124 60.63 41.68 -118.50
CA ILE A 124 59.32 42.33 -118.36
C ILE A 124 58.21 41.28 -118.27
N ALA A 125 58.24 40.24 -119.12
CA ALA A 125 57.26 39.16 -119.07
C ALA A 125 57.33 38.37 -117.75
N LEU A 126 58.55 38.04 -117.27
CA LEU A 126 58.75 37.36 -115.99
C LEU A 126 58.30 38.20 -114.79
N ILE A 127 58.51 39.53 -114.84
CA ILE A 127 58.03 40.44 -113.80
C ILE A 127 56.51 40.44 -113.76
N ALA A 128 55.83 40.53 -114.91
CA ALA A 128 54.38 40.49 -114.95
C ALA A 128 53.80 39.17 -114.39
N GLU A 129 54.43 38.03 -114.70
CA GLU A 129 54.05 36.73 -114.13
C GLU A 129 54.29 36.68 -112.61
N ALA A 130 55.43 37.17 -112.14
CA ALA A 130 55.76 37.23 -110.72
C ALA A 130 54.83 38.17 -109.94
N GLU A 131 54.44 39.32 -110.51
CA GLU A 131 53.48 40.26 -109.92
C GLU A 131 52.09 39.63 -109.81
N ALA A 132 51.64 38.91 -110.83
CA ALA A 132 50.37 38.18 -110.80
C ALA A 132 50.39 37.06 -109.73
N GLY A 133 51.48 36.29 -109.66
CA GLY A 133 51.67 35.26 -108.64
C GLY A 133 51.70 35.85 -107.22
N TRP A 134 52.38 36.98 -107.03
CA TRP A 134 52.42 37.68 -105.75
C TRP A 134 51.05 38.22 -105.33
N ALA A 135 50.30 38.82 -106.26
CA ALA A 135 48.96 39.34 -105.98
C ALA A 135 48.01 38.21 -105.53
N SER A 136 48.07 37.05 -106.23
CA SER A 136 47.32 35.85 -105.87
C SER A 136 47.71 35.31 -104.49
N ALA A 137 49.01 35.14 -104.22
CA ALA A 137 49.50 34.67 -102.92
C ALA A 137 49.13 35.62 -101.77
N ARG A 138 49.17 36.94 -102.02
CA ARG A 138 48.75 37.97 -101.06
C ARG A 138 47.26 37.87 -100.75
N GLN A 139 46.42 37.65 -101.75
CA GLN A 139 44.98 37.46 -101.55
C GLN A 139 44.69 36.17 -100.79
N ALA A 140 45.34 35.05 -101.14
CA ALA A 140 45.20 33.79 -100.43
C ALA A 140 45.64 33.90 -98.96
N THR A 141 46.74 34.60 -98.69
CA THR A 141 47.22 34.85 -97.32
C THR A 141 46.22 35.69 -96.52
N ALA A 142 45.65 36.74 -97.14
CA ALA A 142 44.64 37.57 -96.49
C ALA A 142 43.37 36.77 -96.15
N ALA A 143 42.90 35.93 -97.08
CA ALA A 143 41.76 35.05 -96.86
C ALA A 143 42.03 34.01 -95.76
N GLY A 144 43.22 33.40 -95.76
CA GLY A 144 43.64 32.45 -94.72
C GLY A 144 43.71 33.08 -93.34
N ARG A 145 44.23 34.31 -93.22
CA ARG A 145 44.22 35.06 -91.95
C ARG A 145 42.81 35.34 -91.45
N GLN A 146 41.91 35.80 -92.33
CA GLN A 146 40.52 36.05 -91.95
C GLN A 146 39.82 34.76 -91.49
N ALA A 147 40.11 33.62 -92.13
CA ALA A 147 39.56 32.33 -91.71
C ALA A 147 40.11 31.86 -90.34
N LEU A 148 41.39 32.08 -90.07
CA LEU A 148 42.01 31.80 -88.76
C LEU A 148 41.45 32.70 -87.66
N ASP A 149 41.34 34.02 -87.92
CA ASP A 149 40.77 34.97 -86.96
C ASP A 149 39.32 34.56 -86.58
N ALA A 150 38.51 34.16 -87.57
CA ALA A 150 37.15 33.67 -87.33
C ALA A 150 37.11 32.36 -86.53
N LEU A 151 38.05 31.44 -86.79
CA LEU A 151 38.18 30.20 -86.02
C LEU A 151 38.60 30.47 -84.58
N ASP A 152 39.53 31.41 -84.35
CA ASP A 152 39.96 31.81 -83.02
C ASP A 152 38.80 32.43 -82.21
N GLU A 153 37.96 33.26 -82.85
CA GLU A 153 36.73 33.77 -82.23
C GLU A 153 35.76 32.63 -81.84
N GLU A 154 35.59 31.63 -82.70
CA GLU A 154 34.76 30.45 -82.41
C GLU A 154 35.33 29.62 -81.25
N ILE A 155 36.65 29.35 -81.25
CA ILE A 155 37.34 28.61 -80.17
C ILE A 155 37.21 29.35 -78.84
N GLN A 156 37.36 30.68 -78.83
CA GLN A 156 37.17 31.49 -77.63
C GLN A 156 35.72 31.41 -77.12
N ALA A 157 34.73 31.49 -78.02
CA ALA A 157 33.32 31.36 -77.66
C ALA A 157 32.99 29.97 -77.08
N GLN A 158 33.53 28.89 -77.66
CA GLN A 158 33.34 27.52 -77.15
C GLN A 158 34.05 27.32 -75.81
N SER A 159 35.27 27.82 -75.65
CA SER A 159 36.02 27.74 -74.39
C SER A 159 35.30 28.45 -73.24
N ALA A 160 34.68 29.60 -73.52
CA ALA A 160 33.84 30.30 -72.55
C ALA A 160 32.57 29.51 -72.19
N LEU A 161 31.97 28.79 -73.15
CA LEU A 161 30.81 27.93 -72.92
C LEU A 161 31.16 26.72 -72.04
N VAL A 162 32.29 26.06 -72.32
CA VAL A 162 32.81 24.95 -71.50
C VAL A 162 33.10 25.43 -70.08
N SER A 163 33.82 26.56 -69.94
CA SER A 163 34.14 27.13 -68.63
C SER A 163 32.88 27.46 -67.80
N ARG A 164 31.84 27.99 -68.44
CA ARG A 164 30.54 28.24 -67.78
C ARG A 164 29.88 26.93 -67.33
N HIS A 165 29.96 25.89 -68.15
CA HIS A 165 29.37 24.59 -67.81
C HIS A 165 30.11 23.92 -66.65
N ASP A 166 31.45 24.00 -66.62
CA ASP A 166 32.26 23.48 -65.52
C ASP A 166 31.93 24.17 -64.19
N LEU A 167 31.74 25.50 -64.22
CA LEU A 167 31.29 26.26 -63.05
C LEU A 167 29.89 25.84 -62.59
N GLU A 168 28.98 25.57 -63.53
CA GLU A 168 27.64 25.07 -63.21
C GLU A 168 27.68 23.67 -62.58
N ILE A 169 28.48 22.76 -63.14
CA ILE A 169 28.71 21.42 -62.60
C ILE A 169 29.30 21.51 -61.18
N ALA A 170 30.33 22.32 -60.97
CA ALA A 170 30.93 22.52 -59.65
C ALA A 170 29.90 23.05 -58.63
N GLY A 171 29.06 24.01 -59.06
CA GLY A 171 27.98 24.56 -58.23
C GLY A 171 26.86 23.55 -57.93
N LEU A 172 26.51 22.68 -58.87
CA LEU A 172 25.56 21.58 -58.66
C LEU A 172 26.12 20.52 -57.71
N THR A 173 27.37 20.12 -57.89
CA THR A 173 28.06 19.15 -57.03
C THR A 173 28.15 19.65 -55.59
N GLY A 174 28.57 20.90 -55.37
CA GLY A 174 28.63 21.48 -54.02
C GLY A 174 27.24 21.57 -53.35
N ARG A 175 26.18 21.84 -54.12
CA ARG A 175 24.80 21.77 -53.62
C ARG A 175 24.40 20.35 -53.24
N ALA A 176 24.76 19.35 -54.03
CA ALA A 176 24.49 17.94 -53.75
C ALA A 176 25.21 17.46 -52.48
N GLU A 177 26.49 17.80 -52.31
CA GLU A 177 27.27 17.48 -51.11
C GLU A 177 26.70 18.14 -49.84
N THR A 178 26.29 19.40 -49.95
CA THR A 178 25.63 20.13 -48.86
C THR A 178 24.29 19.48 -48.50
N ALA A 179 23.49 19.11 -49.50
CA ALA A 179 22.22 18.41 -49.29
C ALA A 179 22.45 17.03 -48.63
N GLY A 180 23.47 16.29 -49.07
CA GLY A 180 23.89 15.01 -48.47
C GLY A 180 24.29 15.17 -47.00
N SER A 181 25.09 16.19 -46.68
CA SER A 181 25.51 16.50 -45.31
C SER A 181 24.33 16.87 -44.41
N ARG A 182 23.38 17.69 -44.93
CA ARG A 182 22.13 18.02 -44.21
C ARG A 182 21.27 16.78 -43.98
N LEU A 183 21.12 15.91 -44.97
CA LEU A 183 20.38 14.65 -44.83
C LEU A 183 21.01 13.75 -43.77
N ALA A 184 22.34 13.62 -43.74
CA ALA A 184 23.05 12.86 -42.73
C ALA A 184 22.82 13.43 -41.32
N ALA A 185 22.87 14.76 -41.16
CA ALA A 185 22.59 15.43 -39.89
C ALA A 185 21.15 15.18 -39.40
N VAL A 186 20.15 15.29 -40.29
CA VAL A 186 18.74 15.02 -39.96
C VAL A 186 18.55 13.56 -39.58
N ARG A 187 19.14 12.61 -40.31
CA ARG A 187 19.11 11.18 -39.97
C ARG A 187 19.73 10.90 -38.59
N GLY A 188 20.86 11.55 -38.29
CA GLY A 188 21.49 11.46 -36.97
C GLY A 188 20.62 12.04 -35.85
N GLU A 189 19.90 13.14 -36.10
CA GLU A 189 18.92 13.70 -35.16
C GLU A 189 17.75 12.74 -34.94
N VAL A 190 17.17 12.16 -36.00
CA VAL A 190 16.08 11.18 -35.89
C VAL A 190 16.50 9.99 -35.02
N LEU A 191 17.70 9.43 -35.24
CA LEU A 191 18.23 8.34 -34.41
C LEU A 191 18.40 8.74 -32.94
N ARG A 192 18.91 9.95 -32.67
CA ARG A 192 19.04 10.47 -31.30
C ARG A 192 17.68 10.62 -30.62
N GLN A 193 16.67 11.16 -31.32
CA GLN A 193 15.32 11.31 -30.81
C GLN A 193 14.63 9.97 -30.57
N GLN A 194 14.83 8.98 -31.46
CA GLN A 194 14.33 7.61 -31.26
C GLN A 194 14.94 6.97 -30.02
N ASN A 195 16.27 7.06 -29.84
CA ASN A 195 16.94 6.55 -28.65
C ASN A 195 16.45 7.25 -27.36
N ALA A 196 16.21 8.56 -27.42
CA ALA A 196 15.66 9.31 -26.29
C ALA A 196 14.23 8.88 -25.94
N LEU A 197 13.39 8.63 -26.95
CA LEU A 197 12.03 8.13 -26.80
C LEU A 197 12.03 6.71 -26.19
N ASP A 198 12.88 5.83 -26.67
CA ASP A 198 12.98 4.45 -26.17
C ASP A 198 13.48 4.43 -24.72
N ALA A 199 14.47 5.29 -24.38
CA ALA A 199 14.91 5.46 -23.00
C ALA A 199 13.80 6.03 -22.09
N ALA A 200 13.00 6.98 -22.59
CA ALA A 200 11.86 7.52 -21.84
C ALA A 200 10.77 6.46 -21.60
N ARG A 201 10.46 5.64 -22.62
CA ARG A 201 9.53 4.51 -22.50
C ARG A 201 10.00 3.47 -21.50
N ALA A 202 11.30 3.14 -21.51
CA ALA A 202 11.88 2.21 -20.54
C ALA A 202 11.76 2.74 -19.10
N ARG A 203 12.01 4.04 -18.90
CA ARG A 203 11.81 4.68 -17.57
C ARG A 203 10.35 4.68 -17.15
N LEU A 204 9.42 4.94 -18.06
CA LEU A 204 7.98 4.87 -17.78
C LEU A 204 7.58 3.46 -17.35
N ALA A 205 7.96 2.43 -18.11
CA ALA A 205 7.65 1.05 -17.77
C ALA A 205 8.25 0.62 -16.41
N ALA A 206 9.46 1.07 -16.10
CA ALA A 206 10.09 0.82 -14.81
C ALA A 206 9.32 1.50 -13.66
N ALA A 207 8.89 2.75 -13.85
CA ALA A 207 8.11 3.50 -12.86
C ALA A 207 6.71 2.90 -12.66
N GLU A 208 6.05 2.44 -13.73
CA GLU A 208 4.77 1.72 -13.64
C GLU A 208 4.92 0.42 -12.85
N ALA A 209 5.97 -0.37 -13.13
CA ALA A 209 6.25 -1.60 -12.39
C ALA A 209 6.66 -1.35 -10.92
N GLU A 210 7.27 -0.22 -10.60
CA GLU A 210 7.54 0.20 -9.22
C GLU A 210 6.25 0.62 -8.51
N ARG A 211 5.38 1.38 -9.18
CA ARG A 211 4.07 1.75 -8.65
C ARG A 211 3.22 0.52 -8.34
N GLU A 212 3.10 -0.41 -9.28
CA GLU A 212 2.32 -1.65 -9.09
C GLU A 212 2.83 -2.49 -7.92
N ARG A 213 4.16 -2.55 -7.73
CA ARG A 213 4.75 -3.22 -6.55
C ARG A 213 4.40 -2.49 -5.26
N GLY A 214 4.53 -1.16 -5.23
CA GLY A 214 4.18 -0.36 -4.06
C GLY A 214 2.68 -0.42 -3.71
N GLU A 215 1.79 -0.47 -4.70
CA GLU A 215 0.36 -0.66 -4.50
C GLU A 215 0.07 -2.05 -3.90
N ALA A 216 0.69 -3.11 -4.42
CA ALA A 216 0.54 -4.46 -3.87
C ALA A 216 1.11 -4.62 -2.46
N GLU A 217 2.26 -3.99 -2.16
CA GLU A 217 2.83 -3.95 -0.82
C GLU A 217 1.92 -3.18 0.15
N GLY A 218 1.38 -2.03 -0.28
CA GLY A 218 0.43 -1.24 0.51
C GLY A 218 -0.87 -1.99 0.82
N GLU A 219 -1.44 -2.71 -0.15
CA GLU A 219 -2.62 -3.54 0.06
C GLU A 219 -2.35 -4.68 1.05
N ALA A 220 -1.16 -5.30 1.00
CA ALA A 220 -0.75 -6.34 1.95
C ALA A 220 -0.55 -5.78 3.36
N ASP A 221 0.07 -4.60 3.48
CA ASP A 221 0.26 -3.91 4.76
C ASP A 221 -1.07 -3.46 5.37
N GLU A 222 -2.03 -2.97 4.57
CA GLU A 222 -3.38 -2.64 5.04
C GLU A 222 -4.11 -3.87 5.58
N GLN A 223 -4.01 -5.01 4.89
CA GLN A 223 -4.57 -6.28 5.36
C GLN A 223 -3.93 -6.72 6.69
N GLY A 224 -2.60 -6.76 6.75
CA GLY A 224 -1.88 -7.11 7.98
C GLY A 224 -2.14 -6.14 9.13
N GLY A 225 -2.24 -4.84 8.84
CA GLY A 225 -2.62 -3.81 9.80
C GLY A 225 -4.04 -3.97 10.33
N SER A 226 -4.99 -4.36 9.47
CA SER A 226 -6.37 -4.65 9.88
C SER A 226 -6.46 -5.89 10.77
N GLU A 227 -5.70 -6.95 10.46
CA GLU A 227 -5.62 -8.16 11.27
C GLU A 227 -4.98 -7.88 12.64
N LEU A 228 -3.88 -7.12 12.66
CA LEU A 228 -3.23 -6.71 13.91
C LEU A 228 -4.14 -5.82 14.75
N THR A 229 -4.87 -4.90 14.13
CA THR A 229 -5.84 -4.02 14.81
C THR A 229 -6.96 -4.86 15.43
N ARG A 230 -7.54 -5.81 14.68
CA ARG A 230 -8.54 -6.73 15.22
C ARG A 230 -7.99 -7.58 16.37
N ALA A 231 -6.80 -8.15 16.23
CA ALA A 231 -6.17 -8.93 17.30
C ALA A 231 -5.89 -8.09 18.56
N TYR A 232 -5.54 -6.81 18.39
CA TYR A 232 -5.40 -5.87 19.49
C TYR A 232 -6.75 -5.54 20.17
N GLU A 233 -7.80 -5.28 19.38
CA GLU A 233 -9.15 -5.03 19.90
C GLU A 233 -9.71 -6.25 20.65
N ASP A 234 -9.53 -7.46 20.11
CA ASP A 234 -9.92 -8.71 20.75
C ASP A 234 -9.16 -8.91 22.07
N ALA A 235 -7.84 -8.71 22.07
CA ALA A 235 -7.03 -8.81 23.30
C ALA A 235 -7.42 -7.76 24.35
N GLN A 236 -7.78 -6.53 23.95
CA GLN A 236 -8.31 -5.51 24.86
C GLN A 236 -9.66 -5.91 25.46
N ALA A 237 -10.54 -6.53 24.65
CA ALA A 237 -11.82 -7.04 25.12
C ALA A 237 -11.65 -8.18 26.13
N ASP A 238 -10.73 -9.10 25.88
CA ASP A 238 -10.39 -10.19 26.79
C ASP A 238 -9.86 -9.63 28.13
N VAL A 239 -8.93 -8.67 28.08
CA VAL A 239 -8.42 -8.00 29.29
C VAL A 239 -9.55 -7.35 30.09
N ALA A 240 -10.43 -6.59 29.43
CA ALA A 240 -11.56 -5.94 30.10
C ALA A 240 -12.55 -6.95 30.72
N SER A 241 -12.78 -8.09 30.05
CA SER A 241 -13.63 -9.18 30.55
C SER A 241 -13.02 -9.81 31.81
N GLU A 242 -11.72 -10.12 31.79
CA GLU A 242 -11.03 -10.71 32.93
C GLU A 242 -10.93 -9.74 34.11
N GLU A 243 -10.68 -8.45 33.86
CA GLU A 243 -10.71 -7.41 34.90
C GLU A 243 -12.10 -7.31 35.56
N SER A 244 -13.18 -7.37 34.76
CA SER A 244 -14.55 -7.41 35.30
C SER A 244 -14.83 -8.68 36.10
N ALA A 245 -14.30 -9.83 35.69
CA ALA A 245 -14.44 -11.08 36.44
C ALA A 245 -13.69 -11.03 37.78
N ILE A 246 -12.49 -10.45 37.79
CA ILE A 246 -11.71 -10.22 39.02
C ILE A 246 -12.47 -9.32 40.00
N GLU A 247 -13.04 -8.21 39.53
CA GLU A 247 -13.83 -7.33 40.39
C GLU A 247 -15.08 -8.04 40.93
N ALA A 248 -15.79 -8.83 40.10
CA ALA A 248 -16.93 -9.62 40.57
C ALA A 248 -16.55 -10.63 41.66
N VAL A 249 -15.42 -11.33 41.50
CA VAL A 249 -14.91 -12.27 42.50
C VAL A 249 -14.49 -11.53 43.78
N ARG A 250 -13.90 -10.34 43.69
CA ARG A 250 -13.57 -9.50 44.87
C ARG A 250 -14.82 -9.06 45.62
N GLU A 251 -15.86 -8.62 44.91
CA GLU A 251 -17.14 -8.25 45.52
C GLU A 251 -17.80 -9.44 46.22
N GLU A 252 -17.78 -10.62 45.58
CA GLU A 252 -18.30 -11.86 46.16
C GLU A 252 -17.50 -12.26 47.42
N LEU A 253 -16.16 -12.21 47.36
CA LEU A 253 -15.30 -12.46 48.51
C LEU A 253 -15.64 -11.53 49.67
N HIS A 254 -15.73 -10.22 49.43
CA HIS A 254 -16.09 -9.26 50.48
C HIS A 254 -17.51 -9.47 51.02
N ALA A 255 -18.45 -9.91 50.19
CA ALA A 255 -19.78 -10.28 50.67
C ALA A 255 -19.74 -11.50 51.61
N LYS A 256 -18.94 -12.52 51.25
CA LYS A 256 -18.74 -13.72 52.07
C LYS A 256 -17.98 -13.45 53.36
N GLU A 257 -16.99 -12.55 53.34
CA GLU A 257 -16.30 -12.09 54.54
C GLU A 257 -17.25 -11.36 55.49
N ARG A 258 -18.09 -10.44 54.99
CA ARG A 258 -19.12 -9.77 55.80
C ARG A 258 -20.14 -10.76 56.37
N GLU A 259 -20.56 -11.74 55.58
CA GLU A 259 -21.46 -12.81 56.03
C GLU A 259 -20.83 -13.64 57.15
N ARG A 260 -19.57 -14.06 56.97
CA ARG A 260 -18.78 -14.76 57.99
C ARG A 260 -18.69 -13.94 59.27
N ASP A 261 -18.30 -12.67 59.19
CA ASP A 261 -18.13 -11.81 60.37
C ASP A 261 -19.46 -11.58 61.10
N ALA A 262 -20.56 -11.42 60.37
CA ALA A 262 -21.90 -11.32 60.95
C ALA A 262 -22.34 -12.63 61.63
N LEU A 263 -22.03 -13.79 61.05
CA LEU A 263 -22.30 -15.10 61.65
C LEU A 263 -21.44 -15.33 62.89
N ALA A 264 -20.15 -15.01 62.86
CA ALA A 264 -19.26 -15.11 64.01
C ALA A 264 -19.72 -14.21 65.17
N ALA A 265 -20.16 -12.97 64.86
CA ALA A 265 -20.74 -12.08 65.86
C ALA A 265 -22.04 -12.65 66.48
N ARG A 266 -22.89 -13.29 65.68
CA ARG A 266 -24.10 -13.97 66.17
C ARG A 266 -23.77 -15.18 67.04
N GLU A 267 -22.80 -16.00 66.64
CA GLU A 267 -22.31 -17.13 67.41
C GLU A 267 -21.81 -16.67 68.79
N GLN A 268 -20.97 -15.63 68.82
CA GLN A 268 -20.45 -15.08 70.07
C GLN A 268 -21.57 -14.51 70.97
N ALA A 269 -22.57 -13.83 70.38
CA ALA A 269 -23.72 -13.33 71.13
C ALA A 269 -24.60 -14.46 71.69
N LEU A 270 -24.84 -15.53 70.92
CA LEU A 270 -25.61 -16.69 71.39
C LEU A 270 -24.86 -17.48 72.48
N ALA A 271 -23.56 -17.70 72.30
CA ALA A 271 -22.72 -18.36 73.28
C ALA A 271 -22.75 -17.62 74.62
N SER A 272 -22.67 -16.28 74.60
CA SER A 272 -22.79 -15.46 75.80
C SER A 272 -24.19 -15.48 76.42
N ALA A 273 -25.25 -15.71 75.65
CA ALA A 273 -26.63 -15.76 76.16
C ALA A 273 -26.98 -17.12 76.78
N LEU A 274 -26.33 -18.21 76.33
CA LEU A 274 -26.53 -19.57 76.83
C LEU A 274 -25.66 -19.90 78.06
N ASP A 275 -24.62 -19.11 78.34
CA ASP A 275 -23.73 -19.28 79.51
C ASP A 275 -24.36 -18.73 80.81
N GLN A 276 -25.65 -18.97 81.03
CA GLN A 276 -26.34 -18.65 82.27
C GLN A 276 -26.24 -19.87 83.21
N ARG A 277 -25.43 -19.76 84.27
CA ARG A 277 -25.15 -20.84 85.23
C ARG A 277 -26.43 -21.42 85.85
N ASP A 278 -26.76 -22.66 85.50
CA ASP A 278 -27.80 -23.44 86.16
C ASP A 278 -27.21 -24.10 87.42
N GLY A 279 -27.39 -23.45 88.57
CA GLY A 279 -26.88 -23.94 89.85
C GLY A 279 -27.45 -25.27 90.31
N SER A 280 -28.60 -25.67 89.77
CA SER A 280 -29.32 -26.86 90.21
C SER A 280 -28.64 -28.13 89.70
N SER A 281 -28.07 -28.12 88.49
CA SER A 281 -27.30 -29.25 87.97
C SER A 281 -25.96 -29.43 88.69
N ASP A 282 -25.28 -28.32 89.02
CA ASP A 282 -24.00 -28.35 89.74
C ASP A 282 -24.19 -28.84 91.20
N LEU A 283 -25.32 -28.48 91.83
CA LEU A 283 -25.66 -28.95 93.18
C LEU A 283 -25.98 -30.45 93.22
N VAL A 284 -26.61 -31.00 92.18
CA VAL A 284 -26.84 -32.46 92.07
C VAL A 284 -25.52 -33.20 91.83
N ALA A 285 -24.63 -32.66 90.99
CA ALA A 285 -23.30 -33.22 90.77
C ALA A 285 -22.43 -33.26 92.04
N ALA A 286 -22.69 -32.39 93.02
CA ALA A 286 -21.98 -32.36 94.30
C ALA A 286 -22.31 -33.55 95.24
N GLY A 287 -23.36 -34.34 94.96
CA GLY A 287 -23.62 -35.62 95.63
C GLY A 287 -23.89 -35.54 97.14
N LEU A 288 -24.63 -34.51 97.57
CA LEU A 288 -24.96 -34.30 98.99
C LEU A 288 -25.87 -35.41 99.56
N PRO A 289 -25.66 -35.85 100.82
CA PRO A 289 -26.53 -36.83 101.45
C PRO A 289 -27.95 -36.25 101.61
N GLY A 290 -28.97 -37.08 101.32
CA GLY A 290 -30.37 -36.66 101.39
C GLY A 290 -30.88 -35.90 100.16
N ILE A 291 -30.09 -35.78 99.09
CA ILE A 291 -30.53 -35.25 97.79
C ILE A 291 -30.81 -36.40 96.82
N ARG A 292 -32.02 -36.42 96.23
CA ARG A 292 -32.46 -37.49 95.34
C ARG A 292 -32.09 -37.25 93.87
N GLY A 293 -31.96 -35.99 93.47
CA GLY A 293 -31.66 -35.59 92.09
C GLY A 293 -32.52 -34.41 91.65
N LEU A 294 -32.58 -34.17 90.35
CA LEU A 294 -33.45 -33.14 89.77
C LEU A 294 -34.92 -33.55 89.90
N LEU A 295 -35.80 -32.55 90.04
CA LEU A 295 -37.24 -32.76 90.16
C LEU A 295 -37.81 -33.46 88.92
N ALA A 296 -37.34 -33.09 87.73
CA ALA A 296 -37.77 -33.70 86.46
C ALA A 296 -37.59 -35.23 86.41
N GLU A 297 -36.63 -35.79 87.16
CA GLU A 297 -36.39 -37.23 87.23
C GLU A 297 -37.34 -37.97 88.18
N HIS A 298 -38.00 -37.25 89.09
CA HIS A 298 -38.84 -37.78 90.16
C HIS A 298 -40.34 -37.48 89.97
N VAL A 299 -40.71 -36.96 88.80
CA VAL A 299 -42.09 -36.59 88.46
C VAL A 299 -42.51 -37.32 87.20
N HIS A 300 -43.57 -38.13 87.29
CA HIS A 300 -44.22 -38.74 86.14
C HIS A 300 -45.58 -38.10 85.89
N VAL A 301 -45.78 -37.62 84.65
CA VAL A 301 -47.00 -36.92 84.24
C VAL A 301 -47.78 -37.80 83.27
N GLN A 302 -49.11 -37.81 83.39
CA GLN A 302 -49.95 -38.49 82.42
C GLN A 302 -49.85 -37.82 81.03
N PRO A 303 -49.78 -38.60 79.93
CA PRO A 303 -49.70 -38.05 78.58
C PRO A 303 -50.83 -37.06 78.26
N GLY A 304 -50.49 -35.90 77.70
CA GLY A 304 -51.42 -34.83 77.36
C GLY A 304 -51.52 -33.69 78.40
N TYR A 305 -50.80 -33.78 79.51
CA TYR A 305 -50.73 -32.75 80.57
C TYR A 305 -49.32 -32.17 80.77
N GLU A 306 -48.33 -32.56 79.96
CA GLU A 306 -46.91 -32.22 80.15
C GLU A 306 -46.66 -30.70 80.12
N ALA A 307 -47.20 -30.01 79.12
CA ALA A 307 -47.07 -28.56 78.98
C ALA A 307 -47.76 -27.81 80.14
N ALA A 308 -48.91 -28.31 80.61
CA ALA A 308 -49.66 -27.72 81.71
C ALA A 308 -48.95 -27.93 83.05
N VAL A 309 -48.34 -29.09 83.27
CA VAL A 309 -47.53 -29.37 84.47
C VAL A 309 -46.22 -28.58 84.45
N ALA A 310 -45.55 -28.46 83.30
CA ALA A 310 -44.36 -27.61 83.17
C ALA A 310 -44.66 -26.14 83.51
N ALA A 311 -45.80 -25.61 83.02
CA ALA A 311 -46.26 -24.27 83.38
C ALA A 311 -46.69 -24.13 84.85
N ALA A 312 -47.17 -25.22 85.47
CA ALA A 312 -47.57 -25.24 86.88
C ALA A 312 -46.36 -25.18 87.82
N LEU A 313 -45.31 -25.93 87.51
CA LEU A 313 -44.07 -25.96 88.27
C LEU A 313 -43.20 -24.74 87.98
N GLY A 314 -43.22 -24.22 86.75
CA GLY A 314 -42.48 -23.01 86.38
C GLY A 314 -40.99 -23.16 86.63
N SER A 315 -40.40 -22.24 87.41
CA SER A 315 -38.99 -22.28 87.78
C SER A 315 -38.60 -23.49 88.64
N LEU A 316 -39.57 -24.17 89.23
CA LEU A 316 -39.34 -25.36 90.06
C LEU A 316 -39.08 -26.61 89.20
N ALA A 317 -39.29 -26.56 87.88
CA ALA A 317 -39.04 -27.71 87.00
C ALA A 317 -37.58 -28.20 87.07
N ASP A 318 -36.66 -27.26 87.25
CA ASP A 318 -35.22 -27.51 87.40
C ASP A 318 -34.79 -27.60 88.88
N ALA A 319 -35.73 -27.65 89.82
CA ALA A 319 -35.41 -27.72 91.25
C ALA A 319 -34.80 -29.06 91.64
N VAL A 320 -34.07 -29.07 92.76
CA VAL A 320 -33.45 -30.27 93.36
C VAL A 320 -34.37 -30.86 94.42
N VAL A 321 -34.53 -32.19 94.46
CA VAL A 321 -35.37 -32.88 95.45
C VAL A 321 -34.55 -33.31 96.66
N ALA A 322 -34.93 -32.86 97.86
CA ALA A 322 -34.33 -33.25 99.14
C ALA A 322 -35.25 -34.18 99.94
N GLU A 323 -34.69 -35.11 100.71
CA GLU A 323 -35.48 -36.07 101.50
C GLU A 323 -36.18 -35.42 102.69
N THR A 324 -35.46 -34.57 103.42
CA THR A 324 -35.97 -33.87 104.60
C THR A 324 -35.76 -32.36 104.52
N HIS A 325 -36.40 -31.61 105.43
CA HIS A 325 -36.21 -30.17 105.51
C HIS A 325 -34.77 -29.78 105.89
N ASP A 326 -34.11 -30.59 106.73
CA ASP A 326 -32.72 -30.37 107.13
C ASP A 326 -31.76 -30.58 105.95
N ASP A 327 -32.03 -31.58 105.10
CA ASP A 327 -31.26 -31.82 103.87
C ASP A 327 -31.43 -30.67 102.86
N ALA A 328 -32.64 -30.12 102.72
CA ALA A 328 -32.87 -28.96 101.87
C ALA A 328 -32.12 -27.71 102.35
N VAL A 329 -32.07 -27.48 103.66
CA VAL A 329 -31.30 -26.36 104.24
C VAL A 329 -29.79 -26.59 104.06
N ALA A 330 -29.30 -27.82 104.21
CA ALA A 330 -27.90 -28.14 103.95
C ALA A 330 -27.51 -27.91 102.48
N ALA A 331 -28.39 -28.29 101.54
CA ALA A 331 -28.21 -28.09 100.12
C ALA A 331 -28.19 -26.61 99.72
N LEU A 332 -29.10 -25.80 100.30
CA LEU A 332 -29.11 -24.35 100.08
C LEU A 332 -27.87 -23.66 100.65
N ARG A 333 -27.36 -24.08 101.83
CA ARG A 333 -26.10 -23.55 102.36
C ARG A 333 -24.93 -23.88 101.44
N ARG A 334 -24.87 -25.11 100.91
CA ARG A 334 -23.83 -25.52 99.97
C ARG A 334 -23.87 -24.71 98.68
N ALA A 335 -25.06 -24.46 98.13
CA ALA A 335 -25.26 -23.64 96.93
C ALA A 335 -24.75 -22.20 97.12
N VAL A 336 -24.91 -21.63 98.31
CA VAL A 336 -24.38 -20.29 98.66
C VAL A 336 -22.86 -20.31 98.82
N ASP A 337 -22.31 -21.32 99.51
CA ASP A 337 -20.87 -21.43 99.75
C ASP A 337 -20.07 -21.62 98.44
N ASP A 338 -20.65 -22.33 97.47
CA ASP A 338 -20.04 -22.60 96.16
C ASP A 338 -20.43 -21.57 95.07
N ASP A 339 -21.15 -20.51 95.43
CA ASP A 339 -21.64 -19.47 94.52
C ASP A 339 -22.34 -20.04 93.27
N LEU A 340 -23.14 -21.09 93.46
CA LEU A 340 -23.83 -21.82 92.39
C LEU A 340 -25.01 -21.03 91.81
N GLY A 341 -25.20 -19.77 92.21
CA GLY A 341 -26.28 -18.92 91.71
C GLY A 341 -27.65 -19.35 92.23
N ARG A 342 -28.67 -19.30 91.37
CA ARG A 342 -30.07 -19.53 91.76
C ARG A 342 -30.36 -21.03 91.78
N VAL A 343 -30.57 -21.57 92.98
CA VAL A 343 -30.96 -22.97 93.18
C VAL A 343 -32.30 -23.05 93.92
N GLU A 344 -33.22 -23.86 93.40
CA GLU A 344 -34.50 -24.15 94.05
C GLU A 344 -34.47 -25.58 94.60
N VAL A 345 -34.94 -25.80 95.83
CA VAL A 345 -34.93 -27.12 96.48
C VAL A 345 -36.33 -27.46 97.00
N VAL A 346 -36.82 -28.66 96.67
CA VAL A 346 -38.15 -29.18 97.03
C VAL A 346 -37.99 -30.38 97.97
N VAL A 347 -38.68 -30.37 99.12
CA VAL A 347 -38.62 -31.46 100.11
C VAL A 347 -39.62 -32.56 99.76
N ALA A 348 -39.19 -33.83 99.73
CA ALA A 348 -40.00 -34.97 99.30
C ALA A 348 -41.11 -35.36 100.29
N GLY A 349 -40.91 -35.22 101.61
CA GLY A 349 -41.86 -35.64 102.65
C GLY A 349 -42.42 -34.49 103.49
N SER A 350 -43.75 -34.43 103.66
CA SER A 350 -44.41 -33.55 104.65
C SER A 350 -45.64 -34.23 105.26
N ALA A 351 -45.86 -34.06 106.56
CA ALA A 351 -46.95 -34.69 107.31
C ALA A 351 -48.34 -34.16 106.89
N ASP A 352 -49.21 -35.13 106.60
CA ASP A 352 -50.68 -35.13 106.44
C ASP A 352 -51.39 -33.83 106.02
N ALA A 353 -51.86 -33.83 104.77
CA ALA A 353 -53.01 -33.06 104.34
C ALA A 353 -53.81 -33.92 103.34
N GLN A 354 -54.90 -34.53 103.80
CA GLN A 354 -55.84 -35.20 102.92
C GLN A 354 -56.45 -34.20 101.94
N LEU A 355 -56.04 -34.30 100.68
CA LEU A 355 -56.61 -33.54 99.58
C LEU A 355 -57.94 -34.15 99.18
N ALA A 356 -59.01 -33.38 99.33
CA ALA A 356 -60.33 -33.75 98.84
C ALA A 356 -60.33 -33.69 97.31
N VAL A 357 -60.44 -34.84 96.66
CA VAL A 357 -60.54 -34.95 95.20
C VAL A 357 -62.03 -34.85 94.81
N PRO A 358 -62.50 -33.79 94.12
CA PRO A 358 -63.82 -33.80 93.52
C PRO A 358 -63.85 -34.77 92.32
N SER A 359 -64.94 -35.53 92.18
CA SER A 359 -65.09 -36.59 91.18
C SER A 359 -65.87 -36.13 89.93
N SER A 360 -65.30 -36.50 88.78
CA SER A 360 -65.85 -36.74 87.42
C SER A 360 -66.79 -35.72 86.76
N ASP A 361 -66.36 -35.30 85.56
CA ASP A 361 -66.92 -34.33 84.59
C ASP A 361 -66.84 -32.84 85.00
N GLY A 362 -65.60 -32.40 85.22
CA GLY A 362 -65.23 -31.01 85.50
C GLY A 362 -63.71 -30.81 85.68
N PRO A 363 -63.28 -29.68 86.25
CA PRO A 363 -61.87 -29.32 86.41
C PRO A 363 -61.01 -30.44 87.03
N VAL A 364 -59.84 -30.74 86.44
CA VAL A 364 -58.96 -31.84 86.87
C VAL A 364 -57.93 -31.34 87.87
N ALA A 365 -57.89 -31.87 89.10
CA ALA A 365 -56.88 -31.49 90.08
C ALA A 365 -55.47 -31.90 89.61
N ALA A 366 -54.49 -30.99 89.69
CA ALA A 366 -53.15 -31.25 89.18
C ALA A 366 -52.44 -32.42 89.90
N ALA A 367 -52.69 -32.58 91.20
CA ALA A 367 -52.18 -33.69 92.01
C ALA A 367 -52.76 -35.08 91.61
N SER A 368 -53.77 -35.14 90.73
CA SER A 368 -54.39 -36.39 90.27
C SER A 368 -53.81 -36.93 88.95
N VAL A 369 -53.09 -36.10 88.18
CA VAL A 369 -52.48 -36.46 86.89
C VAL A 369 -50.95 -36.54 86.95
N VAL A 370 -50.40 -36.39 88.17
CA VAL A 370 -48.97 -36.41 88.45
C VAL A 370 -48.67 -37.44 89.54
N GLU A 371 -47.72 -38.32 89.25
CA GLU A 371 -47.09 -39.21 90.21
C GLU A 371 -45.74 -38.59 90.62
N ALA A 372 -45.68 -38.07 91.85
CA ALA A 372 -44.52 -37.33 92.37
C ALA A 372 -44.46 -37.42 93.91
N PRO A 373 -43.31 -37.11 94.54
CA PRO A 373 -43.19 -37.01 96.00
C PRO A 373 -44.24 -36.08 96.62
N ASP A 374 -44.60 -36.35 97.87
CA ASP A 374 -45.70 -35.64 98.55
C ASP A 374 -45.50 -34.12 98.62
N GLY A 375 -44.26 -33.65 98.74
CA GLY A 375 -43.97 -32.21 98.69
C GLY A 375 -44.33 -31.55 97.35
N VAL A 376 -44.16 -32.26 96.23
CA VAL A 376 -44.51 -31.79 94.88
C VAL A 376 -46.03 -31.83 94.70
N ARG A 377 -46.67 -32.91 95.14
CA ARG A 377 -48.14 -33.03 95.13
C ARG A 377 -48.81 -31.95 95.97
N ARG A 378 -48.16 -31.49 97.04
CA ARG A 378 -48.62 -30.36 97.87
C ARG A 378 -48.48 -29.01 97.16
N ILE A 379 -47.40 -28.78 96.41
CA ILE A 379 -47.26 -27.56 95.60
C ILE A 379 -48.37 -27.51 94.53
N LEU A 380 -48.74 -28.68 94.00
CA LEU A 380 -49.81 -28.84 93.01
C LEU A 380 -51.22 -29.01 93.62
N ALA A 381 -51.36 -28.93 94.95
CA ALA A 381 -52.61 -29.17 95.66
C ALA A 381 -53.71 -28.17 95.29
N ASP A 382 -53.35 -26.89 95.17
CA ASP A 382 -54.27 -25.79 94.88
C ASP A 382 -54.28 -25.43 93.38
N VAL A 383 -53.81 -26.34 92.53
CA VAL A 383 -53.71 -26.18 91.08
C VAL A 383 -54.71 -27.08 90.38
N VAL A 384 -55.46 -26.49 89.44
CA VAL A 384 -56.50 -27.19 88.69
C VAL A 384 -56.28 -26.99 87.19
N PHE A 385 -56.38 -28.08 86.44
CA PHE A 385 -56.32 -28.11 84.99
C PHE A 385 -57.72 -28.01 84.38
N VAL A 386 -57.85 -27.14 83.38
CA VAL A 386 -59.09 -26.90 82.63
C VAL A 386 -58.80 -26.89 81.12
N ASP A 387 -59.83 -27.07 80.30
CA ASP A 387 -59.64 -27.23 78.86
C ASP A 387 -59.58 -25.89 78.14
N GLY A 388 -60.22 -24.85 78.68
CA GLY A 388 -60.30 -23.52 78.08
C GLY A 388 -60.05 -22.38 79.05
N LEU A 389 -59.58 -21.24 78.51
CA LEU A 389 -59.33 -20.02 79.28
C LEU A 389 -60.63 -19.43 79.88
N ALA A 390 -61.75 -19.52 79.17
CA ALA A 390 -63.05 -19.06 79.66
C ALA A 390 -63.52 -19.86 80.89
N GLU A 391 -63.19 -21.16 80.93
CA GLU A 391 -63.50 -22.06 82.03
C GLU A 391 -62.60 -21.77 83.24
N ALA A 392 -61.31 -21.46 83.01
CA ALA A 392 -60.38 -21.02 84.04
C ALA A 392 -60.88 -19.76 84.80
N VAL A 393 -61.38 -18.77 84.06
CA VAL A 393 -61.89 -17.51 84.65
C VAL A 393 -63.16 -17.75 85.46
N ALA A 394 -64.12 -18.49 84.91
CA ALA A 394 -65.37 -18.80 85.61
C ALA A 394 -65.14 -19.59 86.92
N LEU A 395 -64.15 -20.47 86.95
CA LEU A 395 -63.78 -21.24 88.14
C LEU A 395 -63.16 -20.36 89.23
N LEU A 396 -62.39 -19.33 88.86
CA LEU A 396 -61.69 -18.43 89.79
C LEU A 396 -62.62 -17.44 90.53
N ASP A 397 -63.78 -17.14 89.94
CA ASP A 397 -64.81 -16.23 90.49
C ASP A 397 -65.79 -16.91 91.48
N GLY A 398 -65.70 -18.23 91.66
CA GLY A 398 -66.56 -19.00 92.57
C GLY A 398 -66.16 -18.93 94.06
N PRO A 399 -67.08 -19.26 94.99
CA PRO A 399 -66.82 -19.26 96.44
C PRO A 399 -65.76 -20.28 96.87
N ASP A 400 -65.60 -21.39 96.13
CA ASP A 400 -64.62 -22.48 96.38
C ASP A 400 -63.47 -22.49 95.36
N ALA A 401 -63.04 -21.33 94.86
CA ALA A 401 -62.07 -21.32 93.76
C ALA A 401 -60.65 -21.77 94.17
N PRO A 402 -59.95 -22.54 93.31
CA PRO A 402 -58.55 -22.90 93.50
C PRO A 402 -57.63 -21.67 93.38
N ALA A 403 -56.39 -21.80 93.85
CA ALA A 403 -55.42 -20.70 93.80
C ALA A 403 -54.91 -20.42 92.38
N THR A 404 -54.75 -21.48 91.55
CA THR A 404 -54.26 -21.36 90.17
C THR A 404 -55.03 -22.31 89.24
N ALA A 405 -55.54 -21.78 88.12
CA ALA A 405 -56.14 -22.56 87.04
C ALA A 405 -55.24 -22.51 85.80
N ILE A 406 -54.90 -23.68 85.24
CA ILE A 406 -53.98 -23.79 84.11
C ILE A 406 -54.65 -24.55 82.97
N THR A 407 -54.55 -24.01 81.76
CA THR A 407 -55.06 -24.68 80.56
C THR A 407 -54.10 -25.75 80.06
N ARG A 408 -54.60 -26.77 79.34
CA ARG A 408 -53.73 -27.78 78.70
C ARG A 408 -52.64 -27.19 77.77
N ALA A 409 -52.87 -26.00 77.22
CA ALA A 409 -51.91 -25.26 76.39
C ALA A 409 -50.95 -24.35 77.20
N ALA A 410 -50.67 -24.69 78.47
CA ALA A 410 -49.71 -24.01 79.34
C ALA A 410 -50.03 -22.54 79.69
N ARG A 411 -51.27 -22.06 79.48
CA ARG A 411 -51.69 -20.71 79.91
C ARG A 411 -52.18 -20.76 81.36
N SER A 412 -51.62 -19.94 82.23
CA SER A 412 -51.97 -19.88 83.66
C SER A 412 -52.79 -18.63 84.00
N CYS A 413 -53.84 -18.81 84.80
CA CYS A 413 -54.59 -17.73 85.45
C CYS A 413 -54.64 -17.97 86.96
N ARG A 414 -54.32 -16.93 87.73
CA ARG A 414 -54.49 -16.84 89.18
C ARG A 414 -55.51 -15.74 89.48
N ARG A 415 -56.10 -15.76 90.69
CA ARG A 415 -57.05 -14.73 91.15
C ARG A 415 -56.54 -13.28 91.03
N THR A 416 -55.22 -13.08 90.97
CA THR A 416 -54.57 -11.76 90.93
C THR A 416 -53.79 -11.46 89.64
N CYS A 417 -53.62 -12.41 88.71
CA CYS A 417 -52.95 -12.20 87.43
C CYS A 417 -53.18 -13.34 86.43
N CYS A 418 -53.28 -13.02 85.13
CA CYS A 418 -53.21 -14.01 84.04
C CYS A 418 -51.96 -13.70 83.18
N ALA A 419 -51.15 -14.71 82.88
CA ALA A 419 -49.92 -14.57 82.10
C ALA A 419 -49.96 -15.47 80.85
N ALA A 420 -49.43 -14.98 79.74
CA ALA A 420 -49.23 -15.72 78.51
C ALA A 420 -47.82 -15.42 77.99
N ASP A 421 -47.01 -16.45 77.76
CA ASP A 421 -45.69 -16.27 77.13
C ASP A 421 -45.84 -16.04 75.62
N PRO A 422 -45.08 -15.10 75.02
CA PRO A 422 -45.19 -14.77 73.60
C PRO A 422 -44.45 -15.79 72.71
N ALA A 423 -45.12 -16.24 71.65
CA ALA A 423 -44.52 -17.01 70.56
C ALA A 423 -43.59 -16.14 69.69
N PRO A 424 -42.51 -16.68 69.09
CA PRO A 424 -41.54 -15.91 68.31
C PRO A 424 -42.08 -15.48 66.92
N PRO A 425 -41.68 -14.31 66.39
CA PRO A 425 -42.16 -13.80 65.11
C PRO A 425 -41.45 -14.45 63.89
N ALA A 426 -42.22 -14.69 62.83
CA ALA A 426 -41.75 -15.22 61.54
C ALA A 426 -41.03 -14.14 60.69
N PRO A 427 -40.04 -14.53 59.85
CA PRO A 427 -39.24 -13.59 59.06
C PRO A 427 -40.00 -13.04 57.84
N SER A 428 -39.92 -11.72 57.65
CA SER A 428 -40.40 -11.00 56.48
C SER A 428 -39.45 -11.16 55.30
N SER A 429 -39.93 -11.74 54.20
CA SER A 429 -39.26 -11.71 52.90
C SER A 429 -39.60 -10.43 52.16
N SER A 430 -38.65 -9.51 52.12
CA SER A 430 -38.63 -8.39 51.17
C SER A 430 -37.81 -8.78 49.95
N SER A 431 -38.40 -8.67 48.76
CA SER A 431 -37.79 -8.10 47.55
C SER A 431 -38.52 -8.58 46.30
N SER A 432 -39.11 -7.63 45.57
CA SER A 432 -39.20 -7.76 44.11
C SER A 432 -39.01 -6.38 43.47
N PRO A 433 -38.29 -6.28 42.35
CA PRO A 433 -37.62 -5.05 41.93
C PRO A 433 -38.49 -4.18 41.02
N ARG A 434 -38.31 -2.86 41.15
CA ARG A 434 -38.90 -1.83 40.30
C ARG A 434 -38.33 -1.89 38.87
N ALA A 435 -39.22 -2.09 37.90
CA ALA A 435 -38.95 -1.82 36.49
C ALA A 435 -38.88 -0.30 36.23
N ARG A 436 -37.91 0.14 35.42
CA ARG A 436 -37.83 1.50 34.84
C ARG A 436 -37.96 1.42 33.30
N PRO A 437 -38.47 2.49 32.65
CA PRO A 437 -39.15 2.43 31.35
C PRO A 437 -38.22 2.67 30.15
N PRO A 438 -38.68 2.37 28.92
CA PRO A 438 -37.87 2.50 27.70
C PRO A 438 -37.72 3.96 27.25
N ARG A 439 -36.55 4.30 26.70
CA ARG A 439 -36.30 5.57 25.99
C ARG A 439 -36.50 5.41 24.47
N PRO A 440 -36.86 6.50 23.77
CA PRO A 440 -37.45 6.47 22.43
C PRO A 440 -36.42 6.50 21.31
N ARG A 441 -36.88 6.18 20.10
CA ARG A 441 -36.14 6.15 18.81
C ARG A 441 -35.54 7.48 18.42
#